data_AF-A0A2N3C7S9-F1
#
_entry.id   AF-A0A2N3C7S9-F1
#
_cell.length_a   1.000
_cell.length_b   1.000
_cell.length_c   1.000
_cell.angle_alpha   90.00
_cell.angle_beta   90.00
_cell.angle_gamma   90.00
#
_symmetry.space_group_name_H-M   'P 1'
#
loop_
_entity.id
_entity.type
_entity.pdbx_description
1 polymer ?
#
loop_
_entity_poly.entity_id
_entity_poly.type
_entity_poly.pdbx_seq_one_letter_code
_entity_poly.pdbx_strand_id
1 'polypeptide(L)'
;MTQPPPLKETARQLEIRSKPKPATRINRKLLLAGAGLGALGLFAAATFALAPPRPSEPARQDELLAAGKRKPDGFSALPADYTALGDVPVLGAPFSGDLGATIRAAEQAYGIEPDFQAEYRTDFRSRPEEEAARTARLEAAALAEEAARAPLLFRLGNAAAPGPA
;
A
#
# COMPACT_ATOMS: atom_id res chain seq x y z
N MET A 1 -70.10 -32.72 -47.69
CA MET A 1 -68.64 -32.69 -48.02
C MET A 1 -68.23 -31.22 -48.06
N THR A 2 -67.85 -30.66 -46.92
CA THR A 2 -67.50 -29.23 -46.78
C THR A 2 -66.03 -29.08 -47.17
N GLN A 3 -65.73 -28.31 -48.22
CA GLN A 3 -64.35 -28.08 -48.64
C GLN A 3 -63.59 -27.31 -47.54
N PRO A 4 -62.32 -27.67 -47.26
CA PRO A 4 -61.53 -26.95 -46.28
C PRO A 4 -61.25 -25.52 -46.77
N PRO A 5 -61.28 -24.53 -45.86
CA PRO A 5 -61.02 -23.14 -46.19
C PRO A 5 -59.60 -22.96 -46.76
N PRO A 6 -59.39 -21.98 -47.65
CA PRO A 6 -58.13 -21.77 -48.34
C PRO A 6 -56.98 -21.47 -47.36
N LEU A 7 -55.79 -22.03 -47.62
CA LEU A 7 -54.58 -21.92 -46.78
C LEU A 7 -54.20 -20.49 -46.37
N LYS A 8 -54.59 -19.48 -47.15
CA LYS A 8 -54.33 -18.07 -46.85
C LYS A 8 -55.16 -17.57 -45.67
N GLU A 9 -56.39 -18.07 -45.49
CA GLU A 9 -57.27 -17.68 -44.39
C GLU A 9 -56.84 -18.33 -43.08
N THR A 10 -56.41 -19.59 -43.12
CA THR A 10 -55.82 -20.28 -41.96
C THR A 10 -54.48 -19.68 -41.55
N ALA A 11 -53.63 -19.29 -42.51
CA ALA A 11 -52.38 -18.57 -42.20
C ALA A 11 -52.63 -17.22 -41.51
N ARG A 12 -53.68 -16.50 -41.92
CA ARG A 12 -54.07 -15.22 -41.30
C ARG A 12 -54.67 -15.38 -39.91
N GLN A 13 -55.32 -16.51 -39.63
CA GLN A 13 -55.83 -16.85 -38.29
C GLN A 13 -54.72 -17.33 -37.33
N LEU A 14 -53.62 -17.85 -37.86
CA LEU A 14 -52.45 -18.31 -37.09
C LEU A 14 -51.34 -17.24 -36.96
N GLU A 15 -51.57 -16.04 -37.49
CA GLU A 15 -50.61 -14.94 -37.41
C GLU A 15 -50.54 -14.42 -35.97
N ILE A 16 -49.42 -14.73 -35.29
CA ILE A 16 -49.16 -14.29 -33.91
C ILE A 16 -49.17 -12.76 -33.88
N ARG A 17 -50.14 -12.16 -33.17
CA ARG A 17 -50.36 -10.69 -33.13
C ARG A 17 -49.20 -9.88 -32.56
N SER A 18 -48.25 -10.52 -31.89
CA SER A 18 -47.04 -9.87 -31.37
C SER A 18 -45.84 -10.19 -32.26
N LYS A 19 -45.28 -9.19 -32.94
CA LYS A 19 -43.97 -9.33 -33.59
C LYS A 19 -42.91 -9.66 -32.52
N PRO A 20 -42.14 -10.76 -32.65
CA PRO A 20 -41.09 -11.09 -31.71
C PRO A 20 -40.04 -9.97 -31.67
N LYS A 21 -39.57 -9.62 -30.47
CA LYS A 21 -38.58 -8.56 -30.25
C LYS A 21 -37.29 -8.93 -31.02
N PRO A 22 -36.82 -8.11 -31.97
CA PRO A 22 -35.67 -8.47 -32.78
C PRO A 22 -34.44 -8.67 -31.90
N ALA A 23 -33.80 -9.84 -32.00
CA ALA A 23 -32.58 -10.15 -31.27
C ALA A 23 -31.45 -9.26 -31.81
N THR A 24 -31.00 -8.30 -31.00
CA THR A 24 -29.90 -7.41 -31.35
C THR A 24 -28.60 -8.22 -31.33
N ARG A 25 -28.08 -8.58 -32.52
CA ARG A 25 -26.78 -9.26 -32.64
C ARG A 25 -25.67 -8.23 -32.51
N ILE A 26 -25.17 -8.05 -31.29
CA ILE A 26 -24.02 -7.19 -31.03
C ILE A 26 -22.73 -7.93 -31.41
N ASN A 27 -21.86 -7.28 -32.17
CA ASN A 27 -20.55 -7.84 -32.51
C ASN A 27 -19.70 -7.93 -31.23
N ARG A 28 -19.39 -9.15 -30.80
CA ARG A 28 -18.54 -9.40 -29.61
C ARG A 28 -17.21 -8.66 -29.67
N LYS A 29 -16.62 -8.50 -30.85
CA LYS A 29 -15.36 -7.77 -31.04
C LYS A 29 -15.51 -6.29 -30.68
N LEU A 30 -16.64 -5.68 -31.06
CA LEU A 30 -16.92 -4.27 -30.77
C LEU A 30 -17.17 -4.07 -29.27
N LEU A 31 -17.88 -5.00 -28.63
CA LEU A 31 -18.11 -4.97 -27.18
C LEU A 31 -16.80 -5.09 -26.41
N LEU A 32 -15.93 -6.04 -26.79
CA LEU A 32 -14.60 -6.20 -26.21
C LEU A 32 -13.72 -4.98 -26.43
N ALA A 33 -13.68 -4.44 -27.66
CA ALA A 33 -12.89 -3.26 -27.97
C ALA A 33 -13.36 -2.03 -27.16
N GLY A 34 -14.67 -1.79 -27.11
CA GLY A 34 -15.25 -0.65 -26.37
C GLY A 34 -15.02 -0.77 -24.87
N ALA A 35 -15.23 -1.96 -24.28
CA ALA A 35 -14.96 -2.19 -22.87
C ALA A 35 -13.46 -2.02 -22.54
N GLY A 36 -12.56 -2.53 -23.40
CA GLY A 36 -11.12 -2.38 -23.21
C GLY A 36 -10.66 -0.92 -23.28
N LEU A 37 -11.15 -0.15 -24.26
CA LEU A 37 -10.85 1.28 -24.39
C LEU A 37 -11.37 2.07 -23.19
N GLY A 38 -12.58 1.75 -22.72
CA GLY A 38 -13.15 2.36 -21.51
C GLY A 38 -12.32 2.07 -20.26
N ALA A 39 -11.90 0.83 -20.06
CA ALA A 39 -11.07 0.44 -18.92
C ALA A 39 -9.70 1.12 -18.94
N LEU A 40 -9.04 1.17 -20.11
CA LEU A 40 -7.75 1.85 -20.27
C LEU A 40 -7.87 3.36 -20.02
N GLY A 41 -8.92 4.00 -20.50
CA GLY A 41 -9.19 5.41 -20.25
C GLY A 41 -9.39 5.71 -18.76
N LEU A 42 -10.18 4.88 -18.08
CA LEU A 42 -10.42 5.02 -16.64
C LEU A 42 -9.13 4.83 -15.82
N PHE A 43 -8.32 3.83 -16.19
CA PHE A 43 -7.04 3.56 -15.53
C PHE A 43 -6.03 4.70 -15.71
N ALA A 44 -5.92 5.25 -16.92
CA ALA A 44 -5.07 6.41 -17.20
C ALA A 44 -5.52 7.64 -16.41
N ALA A 45 -6.82 7.92 -16.38
CA ALA A 45 -7.39 9.01 -15.59
C ALA A 45 -7.11 8.84 -14.09
N ALA A 46 -7.31 7.63 -13.55
CA ALA A 46 -7.01 7.31 -12.15
C ALA A 46 -5.52 7.50 -11.85
N THR A 47 -4.63 7.06 -12.74
CA THR A 47 -3.18 7.20 -12.56
C THR A 47 -2.76 8.67 -12.53
N PHE A 48 -3.34 9.49 -13.41
CA PHE A 48 -3.09 10.93 -13.41
C PHE A 48 -3.67 11.64 -12.19
N ALA A 49 -4.87 11.25 -11.75
CA ALA A 49 -5.53 11.83 -10.58
C ALA A 49 -4.83 11.46 -9.25
N LEU A 50 -4.27 10.25 -9.16
CA LEU A 50 -3.51 9.79 -7.99
C LEU A 50 -2.02 10.11 -8.08
N ALA A 51 -1.55 10.72 -9.17
CA ALA A 51 -0.14 11.07 -9.31
C ALA A 51 0.26 11.98 -8.13
N PRO A 52 1.22 11.55 -7.28
CA PRO A 52 1.60 12.32 -6.12
C PRO A 52 2.14 13.67 -6.57
N PRO A 53 1.86 14.76 -5.81
CA PRO A 53 2.41 16.07 -6.13
C PRO A 53 3.93 15.93 -6.19
N ARG A 54 4.50 16.21 -7.37
CA ARG A 54 5.95 16.30 -7.52
C ARG A 54 6.39 17.43 -6.60
N PRO A 55 7.45 17.23 -5.78
CA PRO A 55 7.98 18.34 -5.01
C PRO A 55 8.29 19.45 -6.01
N SER A 56 7.69 20.62 -5.80
CA SER A 56 8.04 21.80 -6.57
C SER A 56 9.54 21.97 -6.44
N GLU A 57 10.25 21.92 -7.57
CA GLU A 57 11.63 22.38 -7.66
C GLU A 57 11.69 23.72 -6.92
N PRO A 58 12.65 23.93 -6.00
CA PRO A 58 12.65 25.11 -5.17
C PRO A 58 12.68 26.31 -6.10
N ALA A 59 11.52 26.91 -6.33
CA ALA A 59 11.41 28.18 -6.99
C ALA A 59 12.37 29.05 -6.20
N ARG A 60 13.36 29.63 -6.89
CA ARG A 60 14.29 30.58 -6.30
C ARG A 60 13.41 31.63 -5.63
N GLN A 61 13.24 31.48 -4.32
CA GLN A 61 12.50 32.42 -3.51
C GLN A 61 13.44 33.61 -3.41
N ASP A 62 13.51 34.40 -4.47
CA ASP A 62 14.00 35.77 -4.41
C ASP A 62 12.93 36.52 -3.60
N GLU A 63 13.00 36.28 -2.30
CA GLU A 63 12.70 37.17 -1.19
C GLU A 63 11.81 38.37 -1.55
N LEU A 64 10.51 38.12 -1.71
CA LEU A 64 9.52 39.04 -1.17
C LEU A 64 9.50 38.89 0.35
N LEU A 65 10.64 39.19 0.99
CA LEU A 65 10.70 39.46 2.41
C LEU A 65 9.86 40.73 2.62
N ALA A 66 8.59 40.53 2.95
CA ALA A 66 7.72 41.59 3.40
C ALA A 66 8.37 42.26 4.63
N ALA A 67 9.04 43.39 4.38
CA ALA A 67 9.61 44.24 5.40
C ALA A 67 8.45 44.70 6.31
N GLY A 68 8.39 44.16 7.54
CA GLY A 68 7.46 44.67 8.55
C GLY A 68 6.46 43.67 9.13
N LYS A 69 6.74 42.35 9.15
CA LYS A 69 6.02 41.49 10.11
C LYS A 69 6.43 41.89 11.53
N ARG A 70 5.46 42.35 12.33
CA ARG A 70 5.63 42.70 13.75
C ARG A 70 6.20 41.49 14.49
N LYS A 71 7.49 41.52 14.85
CA LYS A 71 8.12 40.43 15.61
C LYS A 71 7.49 40.43 17.01
N PRO A 72 7.10 39.26 17.54
CA PRO A 72 6.60 39.16 18.91
C PRO A 72 7.71 39.55 19.89
N ASP A 73 7.33 40.16 21.00
CA ASP A 73 8.25 40.44 22.10
C ASP A 73 8.88 39.12 22.57
N GLY A 74 10.21 39.09 22.67
CA GLY A 74 10.98 37.89 23.03
C GLY A 74 11.53 37.09 21.85
N PHE A 75 11.25 37.43 20.59
CA PHE A 75 11.87 36.74 19.43
C PHE A 75 13.41 36.76 19.47
N SER A 76 14.00 37.85 19.97
CA SER A 76 15.45 37.97 20.14
C SER A 76 16.01 37.18 21.33
N ALA A 77 15.15 36.71 22.24
CA ALA A 77 15.55 35.91 23.39
C ALA A 77 15.58 34.41 23.08
N LEU A 78 15.10 33.99 21.90
CA LEU A 78 15.17 32.59 21.47
C LEU A 78 16.59 32.26 21.01
N PRO A 79 17.08 31.05 21.30
CA PRO A 79 18.31 30.52 20.70
C PRO A 79 18.22 30.56 19.18
N ALA A 80 19.32 30.94 18.51
CA ALA A 80 19.40 30.91 17.05
C ALA A 80 19.25 29.47 16.52
N ASP A 81 19.77 28.50 17.27
CA ASP A 81 19.72 27.08 16.95
C ASP A 81 19.29 26.26 18.18
N TYR A 82 18.23 25.48 18.03
CA TYR A 82 17.72 24.60 19.08
C TYR A 82 18.48 23.27 19.20
N THR A 83 19.29 22.95 18.19
CA THR A 83 20.11 21.72 18.14
C THR A 83 21.36 21.80 19.00
N ALA A 84 21.77 23.00 19.42
CA ALA A 84 22.95 23.24 20.24
C ALA A 84 22.64 23.38 21.74
N LEU A 85 21.37 23.23 22.16
CA LEU A 85 21.06 23.21 23.59
C LEU A 85 21.64 21.94 24.21
N GLY A 86 22.53 22.08 25.20
CA GLY A 86 23.12 20.94 25.89
C GLY A 86 22.14 20.15 26.76
N ASP A 87 20.99 20.74 27.09
CA ASP A 87 19.96 20.17 27.95
C ASP A 87 18.68 19.92 27.14
N VAL A 88 18.80 19.18 26.03
CA VAL A 88 17.62 18.75 25.26
C VAL A 88 16.93 17.65 26.07
N PRO A 89 15.64 17.82 26.44
CA PRO A 89 14.91 16.76 27.09
C PRO A 89 14.87 15.55 26.15
N VAL A 90 15.35 14.41 26.63
CA VAL A 90 15.24 13.14 25.91
C VAL A 90 13.75 12.85 25.74
N LEU A 91 13.27 12.98 24.49
CA LEU A 91 11.92 12.56 24.15
C LEU A 91 11.83 11.07 24.49
N GLY A 92 10.73 10.66 25.12
CA GLY A 92 10.49 9.26 25.44
C GLY A 92 10.46 8.40 24.17
N ALA A 93 10.14 7.11 24.32
CA ALA A 93 9.94 6.22 23.18
C ALA A 93 9.08 6.89 22.10
N PRO A 94 9.36 6.67 20.80
CA PRO A 94 8.71 7.38 19.69
C PRO A 94 7.19 7.39 19.89
N PHE A 95 6.52 8.47 19.51
CA PHE A 95 5.08 8.54 19.69
C PHE A 95 4.42 7.44 18.84
N SER A 96 3.28 6.89 19.25
CA SER A 96 2.54 5.88 18.45
C SER A 96 2.09 6.38 17.06
N GLY A 97 2.36 7.65 16.73
CA GLY A 97 2.15 8.23 15.41
C GLY A 97 3.36 8.14 14.47
N ASP A 98 4.59 7.99 14.99
CA ASP A 98 5.80 7.86 14.16
C ASP A 98 6.00 6.42 13.68
N LEU A 99 5.63 5.45 14.52
CA LEU A 99 5.55 4.03 14.21
C LEU A 99 4.14 3.54 14.56
N GLY A 100 3.48 2.82 13.66
CA GLY A 100 2.18 2.22 13.94
C GLY A 100 2.24 1.35 15.21
N ALA A 101 1.22 1.43 16.06
CA ALA A 101 1.19 0.76 17.37
C ALA A 101 1.50 -0.75 17.31
N THR A 102 1.13 -1.40 16.21
CA THR A 102 1.37 -2.83 15.97
C THR A 102 2.85 -3.15 15.70
N ILE A 103 3.55 -2.28 14.97
CA ILE A 103 4.97 -2.47 14.62
C ILE A 103 5.81 -2.40 15.89
N ARG A 104 5.58 -1.38 16.74
CA ARG A 104 6.27 -1.25 18.02
C ARG A 104 6.02 -2.45 18.92
N ALA A 105 4.78 -2.91 19.03
CA ALA A 105 4.44 -4.06 19.86
C ALA A 105 5.16 -5.33 19.37
N ALA A 106 5.31 -5.52 18.05
CA ALA A 106 6.06 -6.63 17.49
C ALA A 106 7.56 -6.54 17.79
N GLU A 107 8.18 -5.38 17.59
CA GLU A 107 9.60 -5.16 17.91
C GLU A 107 9.88 -5.41 19.41
N GLN A 108 9.02 -4.91 20.30
CA GLN A 108 9.12 -5.14 21.74
C GLN A 108 8.95 -6.62 22.11
N ALA A 109 8.02 -7.34 21.46
CA ALA A 109 7.82 -8.77 21.71
C ALA A 109 9.06 -9.60 21.33
N TYR A 110 9.79 -9.19 20.29
CA TYR A 110 11.05 -9.82 19.88
C TYR A 110 12.28 -9.28 20.64
N GLY A 111 12.12 -8.33 21.57
CA GLY A 111 13.22 -7.71 22.29
C GLY A 111 14.17 -6.89 21.41
N ILE A 112 13.67 -6.39 20.26
CA ILE A 112 14.44 -5.55 19.35
C ILE A 112 14.38 -4.12 19.87
N GLU A 113 15.54 -3.54 20.17
CA GLU A 113 15.62 -2.16 20.62
C GLU A 113 15.25 -1.21 19.48
N PRO A 114 14.37 -0.23 19.70
CA PRO A 114 13.98 0.72 18.67
C PRO A 114 15.18 1.56 18.23
N ASP A 115 15.37 1.64 16.92
CA ASP A 115 16.38 2.49 16.30
C ASP A 115 15.82 3.91 16.18
N PHE A 116 16.39 4.85 16.92
CA PHE A 116 15.95 6.24 16.93
C PHE A 116 16.63 7.00 15.80
N GLN A 117 15.86 7.80 15.05
CA GLN A 117 16.44 8.71 14.06
C GLN A 117 17.26 9.80 14.76
N ALA A 118 18.58 9.63 14.77
CA ALA A 118 19.51 10.60 15.34
C ALA A 118 19.84 11.75 14.37
N GLU A 119 19.59 11.56 13.08
CA GLU A 119 19.86 12.56 12.04
C GLU A 119 18.67 13.52 11.87
N TYR A 120 18.92 14.81 12.01
CA TYR A 120 17.94 15.84 11.68
C TYR A 120 17.67 15.86 10.17
N ARG A 121 16.41 15.64 9.77
CA ARG A 121 16.01 15.57 8.37
C ARG A 121 14.78 16.43 8.10
N THR A 122 14.79 17.12 6.96
CA THR A 122 13.67 17.96 6.48
C THR A 122 12.60 17.17 5.72
N ASP A 123 12.89 15.93 5.33
CA ASP A 123 11.95 15.03 4.66
C ASP A 123 11.34 14.04 5.67
N PHE A 124 10.02 14.09 5.82
CA PHE A 124 9.24 13.16 6.65
C PHE A 124 8.99 11.78 6.00
N ARG A 125 9.73 11.42 4.94
CA ARG A 125 9.57 10.15 4.23
C ARG A 125 10.48 9.09 4.83
N SER A 126 9.94 7.91 5.13
CA SER A 126 10.71 6.74 5.54
C SER A 126 11.76 6.38 4.48
N ARG A 127 12.98 6.03 4.92
CA ARG A 127 14.04 5.57 4.01
C ARG A 127 13.77 4.10 3.66
N PRO A 128 13.66 3.74 2.37
CA PRO A 128 13.38 2.35 2.00
C PRO A 128 14.48 1.39 2.46
N GLU A 129 15.72 1.87 2.56
CA GLU A 129 16.87 1.09 3.04
C GLU A 129 16.77 0.79 4.54
N GLU A 130 16.42 1.78 5.36
CA GLU A 130 16.23 1.60 6.81
C GLU A 130 15.04 0.68 7.10
N GLU A 131 13.94 0.84 6.37
CA GLU A 131 12.77 -0.05 6.46
C GLU A 131 13.15 -1.49 6.07
N ALA A 132 13.92 -1.69 4.99
CA ALA A 132 14.37 -3.02 4.58
C ALA A 132 15.29 -3.68 5.62
N ALA A 133 16.18 -2.91 6.24
CA ALA A 133 17.03 -3.40 7.32
C ALA A 133 16.18 -3.79 8.56
N ARG A 134 15.16 -3.00 8.89
CA ARG A 134 14.21 -3.30 9.98
C ARG A 134 13.42 -4.57 9.69
N THR A 135 12.86 -4.72 8.49
CA THR A 135 12.09 -5.93 8.12
C THR A 135 12.96 -7.17 8.20
N ALA A 136 14.22 -7.10 7.76
CA ALA A 136 15.16 -8.21 7.87
C ALA A 136 15.43 -8.63 9.33
N ARG A 137 15.52 -7.67 10.26
CA ARG A 137 15.68 -7.95 11.70
C ARG A 137 14.44 -8.67 12.26
N LEU A 138 13.24 -8.22 11.89
CA LEU A 138 11.98 -8.84 12.32
C LEU A 138 11.82 -10.26 11.77
N GLU A 139 12.13 -10.46 10.49
CA GLU A 139 12.09 -11.79 9.86
C GLU A 139 13.08 -12.75 10.52
N ALA A 140 14.31 -12.30 10.81
CA ALA A 140 15.30 -13.11 11.50
C ALA A 140 14.85 -13.50 12.92
N ALA A 141 14.22 -12.59 13.66
CA ALA A 141 13.69 -12.86 14.99
C ALA A 141 12.52 -13.86 14.94
N ALA A 142 11.60 -13.71 13.98
CA ALA A 142 10.50 -14.64 13.78
C ALA A 142 10.99 -16.06 13.43
N LEU A 143 11.97 -16.16 12.52
CA LEU A 143 12.59 -17.45 12.17
C LEU A 143 13.29 -18.11 13.37
N ALA A 144 13.94 -17.33 14.22
CA ALA A 144 14.58 -17.84 15.43
C ALA A 144 13.56 -18.42 16.42
N GLU A 145 12.41 -17.76 16.58
CA GLU A 145 11.32 -18.26 17.42
C GLU A 145 10.67 -19.53 16.84
N GLU A 146 10.44 -19.57 15.53
CA GLU A 146 9.96 -20.76 14.83
C GLU A 146 10.93 -21.94 14.98
N ALA A 147 12.22 -21.71 14.82
CA ALA A 147 13.26 -22.72 15.02
C ALA A 147 13.29 -23.24 16.46
N ALA A 148 13.09 -22.38 17.46
CA ALA A 148 13.00 -22.77 18.86
C ALA A 148 11.73 -23.58 19.19
N ARG A 149 10.62 -23.31 18.49
CA ARG A 149 9.35 -24.04 18.66
C ARG A 149 9.27 -25.34 17.84
N ALA A 150 10.11 -25.49 16.83
CA ALA A 150 10.10 -26.67 15.97
C ALA A 150 10.47 -27.93 16.79
N PRO A 151 9.66 -29.00 16.74
CA PRO A 151 10.01 -30.27 17.37
C PRO A 151 11.18 -30.89 16.61
N LEU A 152 12.40 -30.65 17.08
CA LEU A 152 13.61 -31.21 16.49
C LEU A 152 13.61 -32.74 16.66
N LEU A 153 13.59 -33.46 15.54
CA LEU A 153 13.83 -34.90 15.51
C LEU A 153 15.34 -35.15 15.68
N PHE A 154 15.75 -35.63 16.85
CA PHE A 154 17.14 -36.07 17.08
C PHE A 154 17.42 -37.36 16.30
N ARG A 155 18.52 -37.39 15.54
CA ARG A 155 19.11 -38.64 15.03
C ARG A 155 20.02 -39.21 16.11
N LEU A 156 19.60 -40.33 16.70
CA LEU A 156 20.37 -41.15 17.65
C LEU A 156 21.68 -41.64 16.98
N GLY A 157 22.81 -41.42 17.63
CA GLY A 157 24.10 -41.93 17.18
C GLY A 157 24.17 -43.44 17.31
N ASN A 158 24.68 -44.12 16.27
CA ASN A 158 25.11 -45.51 16.38
C ASN A 158 26.50 -45.52 17.01
N ALA A 159 26.56 -45.60 18.33
CA ALA A 159 27.78 -45.93 19.06
C ALA A 159 28.05 -47.43 18.89
N ALA A 160 28.79 -47.81 17.84
CA ALA A 160 29.53 -49.05 17.84
C ALA A 160 30.93 -48.75 18.42
N ALA A 161 31.03 -48.80 19.74
CA ALA A 161 32.31 -48.87 20.45
C ALA A 161 32.48 -50.30 21.04
N PRO A 162 33.73 -50.76 21.21
CA PRO A 162 34.16 -52.14 20.98
C PRO A 162 34.05 -53.04 22.23
N GLY A 163 34.09 -54.37 22.03
CA GLY A 163 34.13 -55.37 23.10
C GLY A 163 34.56 -56.77 22.62
N PRO A 164 34.95 -57.69 23.53
CA PRO A 164 36.34 -58.15 23.62
C PRO A 164 36.55 -59.67 23.41
N ALA A 165 37.72 -60.05 22.89
CA ALA A 165 38.59 -61.19 23.27
C ALA A 165 39.72 -61.34 22.23
#